data_AF-A0A661P927-F1
#
_entry.id   AF-A0A661P927-F1
#
_cell.length_a   1.000
_cell.length_b   1.000
_cell.length_c   1.000
_cell.angle_alpha   90.00
_cell.angle_beta   90.00
_cell.angle_gamma   90.00
#
_symmetry.space_group_name_H-M   'P 1'
#
loop_
_entity.id
_entity.type
_entity.pdbx_description
1 polymer ?
#
loop_
_entity_poly.entity_id
_entity_poly.type
_entity_poly.pdbx_seq_one_letter_code
_entity_poly.pdbx_strand_id
1 'polypeptide(L)'
;MRDILSFFEKPKDSLNFSAIRISLASPEKIREWSYGEVKKPETVNYRTFKPERDGLFCAKIFGPVKDFECNCGKYKRMKHRGIVCEKCGVEVIQSKVRRSRMGHIELASPVAHIWFLKSLPSRIGQVLDMTQRDVEKVLYFENYVVLDPGKTPLNYGELITEDKFRQLQEEFNDEFVCGIGAEAVKTMLANVNVEEVCVLLRQEMAETGSEAKKKKIAKRLKVLEDFRKSDNRPEWMILDVIPILPPDLRPLVPLDGGRFATSDLNDLYRRVINRNNRLKRLIDLKAPWIIICNEKRMLQEAVDALFDNGRRGRAITGANKRPLKSLSDMLKGKQGRFRQNLLGKRVDYSGRSVIVVGPELRLHQCGLPKKMALELFKPFIYSKLLERGYVSTIKSAKKMVEQEKAEAWDLLEEVITEHPVMLNRAPTLHRLGIQAFEPVLTEGKAIRLHPLVCTAFNADFDGDQMAVHVPLSVDAQVEARVLMMSTNNILSPANGKPIIVPTQDIVLGLYWLTRERPFSEGSGKIFATEDEVRIAYDAGAVHMQAPIKVMIDGELVDTTVGRIIFKEIVPDEIAFSRYNKTLDKKTLSNLFEYIYLVVADKK
;
A
#
# COMPACT_ATOMS: atom_id res chain seq x y z
N MET A 1 36.06 2.83 28.27
CA MET A 1 34.81 3.51 28.72
C MET A 1 33.99 4.16 27.61
N ARG A 2 34.38 4.10 26.32
CA ARG A 2 33.58 4.65 25.19
C ARG A 2 32.54 3.66 24.60
N ASP A 3 32.62 2.36 24.89
CA ASP A 3 31.75 1.34 24.28
C ASP A 3 30.49 0.94 25.09
N ILE A 4 30.29 1.48 26.30
CA ILE A 4 29.11 1.16 27.13
C ILE A 4 27.94 2.13 26.81
N LEU A 5 28.23 3.30 26.25
CA LEU A 5 27.23 4.32 25.91
C LEU A 5 26.40 3.98 24.66
N SER A 6 26.81 3.01 23.84
CA SER A 6 26.03 2.56 22.67
C SER A 6 24.76 1.76 23.06
N PHE A 7 24.54 1.49 24.35
CA PHE A 7 23.36 0.78 24.85
C PHE A 7 22.15 1.70 25.08
N PHE A 8 22.38 3.02 25.21
CA PHE A 8 21.35 4.04 25.43
C PHE A 8 21.16 4.97 24.23
N GLU A 9 21.90 4.78 23.13
CA GLU A 9 21.55 5.44 21.89
C GLU A 9 20.14 4.98 21.49
N LYS A 10 19.19 5.92 21.54
CA LYS A 10 17.90 5.79 20.84
C LYS A 10 18.20 5.19 19.46
N PRO A 11 17.39 4.22 18.97
CA PRO A 11 17.59 3.69 17.63
C PRO A 11 17.77 4.88 16.70
N LYS A 12 18.95 5.02 16.06
CA LYS A 12 19.24 6.13 15.15
C LYS A 12 17.99 6.35 14.31
N ASP A 13 17.41 7.53 14.46
CA ASP A 13 16.13 7.91 13.89
C ASP A 13 16.01 7.42 12.45
N SER A 14 14.79 7.11 12.05
CA SER A 14 14.42 6.90 10.65
C SER A 14 15.17 7.89 9.78
N LEU A 15 16.07 7.39 8.92
CA LEU A 15 16.88 8.18 7.99
C LEU A 15 16.10 9.41 7.54
N ASN A 16 16.43 10.58 8.10
CA ASN A 16 15.68 11.79 7.79
C ASN A 16 16.21 12.30 6.45
N PHE A 17 15.60 11.84 5.36
CA PHE A 17 15.95 12.24 4.01
C PHE A 17 14.87 13.17 3.47
N SER A 18 15.27 14.24 2.77
CA SER A 18 14.35 15.18 2.12
C SER A 18 13.98 14.76 0.70
N ALA A 19 14.78 13.89 0.07
CA ALA A 19 14.59 13.45 -1.31
C ALA A 19 14.99 11.99 -1.50
N ILE A 20 14.35 11.34 -2.47
CA ILE A 20 14.69 9.99 -2.95
C ILE A 20 15.16 10.12 -4.40
N ARG A 21 16.33 9.58 -4.70
CA ARG A 21 16.88 9.47 -6.06
C ARG A 21 16.91 8.01 -6.49
N ILE A 22 16.62 7.76 -7.77
CA ILE A 22 16.82 6.47 -8.44
C ILE A 22 17.92 6.61 -9.48
N SER A 23 18.82 5.62 -9.57
CA SER A 23 19.91 5.57 -10.57
C SER A 23 20.16 4.12 -10.98
N LEU A 24 20.90 3.92 -12.07
CA LEU A 24 21.41 2.59 -12.42
C LEU A 24 22.48 2.17 -11.42
N ALA A 25 22.52 0.88 -11.09
CA ALA A 25 23.52 0.31 -10.21
C ALA A 25 24.67 -0.23 -11.06
N SER A 26 25.88 0.29 -10.86
CA SER A 26 27.07 -0.29 -11.48
C SER A 26 27.40 -1.66 -10.86
N PRO A 27 28.14 -2.53 -11.56
CA PRO A 27 28.57 -3.81 -11.00
C PRO A 27 29.35 -3.65 -9.68
N GLU A 28 30.17 -2.60 -9.58
CA GLU A 28 30.91 -2.24 -8.36
C GLU A 28 29.96 -1.87 -7.21
N LYS A 29 28.93 -1.06 -7.49
CA LYS A 29 27.89 -0.70 -6.52
C LYS A 29 27.16 -1.94 -5.98
N ILE A 30 26.86 -2.90 -6.86
CA ILE A 30 26.18 -4.15 -6.49
C ILE A 30 27.08 -4.99 -5.58
N ARG A 31 28.40 -5.03 -5.83
CA ARG A 31 29.36 -5.71 -4.96
C ARG A 31 29.51 -5.01 -3.61
N GLU A 32 29.49 -3.66 -3.59
CA GLU A 32 29.51 -2.85 -2.36
C GLU A 32 28.33 -3.16 -1.43
N TRP A 33 27.13 -3.37 -1.98
CA TRP A 33 25.95 -3.74 -1.20
C TRP A 33 25.99 -5.17 -0.65
N SER A 34 26.85 -6.02 -1.22
CA SER A 34 26.87 -7.42 -0.93
C SER A 34 27.75 -7.78 0.25
N TYR A 35 27.25 -8.67 1.10
CA TYR A 35 27.99 -9.25 2.22
C TYR A 35 28.66 -10.59 1.84
N GLY A 36 28.49 -11.05 0.61
CA GLY A 36 29.11 -12.28 0.12
C GLY A 36 28.45 -12.86 -1.13
N GLU A 37 29.22 -13.68 -1.84
CA GLU A 37 28.80 -14.38 -3.05
C GLU A 37 28.06 -15.68 -2.70
N VAL A 38 26.89 -15.91 -3.33
CA VAL A 38 26.17 -17.18 -3.22
C VAL A 38 26.57 -18.07 -4.38
N LYS A 39 27.25 -19.18 -4.06
CA LYS A 39 27.80 -20.11 -5.04
C LYS A 39 26.87 -21.29 -5.28
N LYS A 40 26.13 -21.73 -4.27
CA LYS A 40 25.32 -22.95 -4.35
C LYS A 40 23.82 -22.66 -4.36
N PRO A 41 23.03 -23.47 -5.07
CA PRO A 41 21.57 -23.32 -5.14
C PRO A 41 20.87 -23.83 -3.88
N GLU A 42 21.56 -24.53 -2.97
CA GLU A 42 20.92 -25.14 -1.81
C GLU A 42 20.39 -24.07 -0.83
N THR A 43 19.32 -24.42 -0.12
CA THR A 43 18.64 -23.52 0.82
C THR A 43 18.98 -23.91 2.26
N VAL A 44 18.34 -24.96 2.76
CA VAL A 44 18.51 -25.50 4.11
C VAL A 44 18.72 -27.01 4.04
N ASN A 45 19.42 -27.53 5.04
CA ASN A 45 19.62 -28.96 5.17
C ASN A 45 18.30 -29.66 5.53
N TYR A 46 17.95 -30.73 4.82
CA TYR A 46 16.68 -31.44 5.00
C TYR A 46 16.52 -32.14 6.36
N ARG A 47 17.62 -32.49 7.04
CA ARG A 47 17.57 -33.16 8.37
C ARG A 47 17.61 -32.16 9.52
N THR A 48 18.53 -31.19 9.43
CA THR A 48 18.81 -30.28 10.55
C THR A 48 18.09 -28.94 10.45
N PHE A 49 17.49 -28.63 9.30
CA PHE A 49 16.90 -27.33 8.94
C PHE A 49 17.84 -26.14 9.11
N LYS A 50 19.15 -26.39 9.24
CA LYS A 50 20.16 -25.34 9.29
C LYS A 50 20.45 -24.84 7.88
N PRO A 51 20.74 -23.54 7.72
CA PRO A 51 21.16 -23.00 6.42
C PRO A 51 22.44 -23.65 5.92
N GLU A 52 22.45 -23.97 4.63
CA GLU A 52 23.64 -24.53 3.96
C GLU A 52 24.72 -23.47 3.76
N ARG A 53 25.98 -23.92 3.70
CA ARG A 53 27.14 -23.06 3.48
C ARG A 53 27.19 -22.59 2.03
N ASP A 54 27.38 -21.29 1.83
CA ASP A 54 27.40 -20.61 0.53
C ASP A 54 26.13 -20.78 -0.32
N GLY A 55 25.03 -21.21 0.32
CA GLY A 55 23.70 -21.34 -0.27
C GLY A 55 22.83 -20.08 -0.13
N LEU A 56 21.60 -20.17 -0.64
CA LEU A 56 20.65 -19.04 -0.69
C LEU A 56 20.23 -18.52 0.69
N PHE A 57 20.40 -19.29 1.75
CA PHE A 57 20.05 -18.87 3.12
C PHE A 57 21.27 -18.76 4.05
N CYS A 58 22.49 -18.83 3.49
CA CYS A 58 23.75 -18.95 4.22
C CYS A 58 23.85 -17.95 5.38
N ALA A 59 24.09 -18.46 6.58
CA ALA A 59 24.22 -17.64 7.78
C ALA A 59 25.49 -16.75 7.78
N LYS A 60 26.54 -17.15 7.04
CA LYS A 60 27.76 -16.35 6.91
C LYS A 60 27.50 -15.06 6.14
N ILE A 61 26.75 -15.14 5.04
CA ILE A 61 26.45 -14.01 4.15
C ILE A 61 25.36 -13.12 4.75
N PHE A 62 24.23 -13.72 5.11
CA PHE A 62 23.04 -12.95 5.49
C PHE A 62 22.95 -12.65 7.00
N GLY A 63 23.73 -13.35 7.85
CA GLY A 63 23.71 -13.19 9.30
C GLY A 63 23.06 -14.37 10.06
N PRO A 64 23.04 -14.33 11.40
CA PRO A 64 22.62 -15.44 12.25
C PRO A 64 21.09 -15.65 12.25
N VAL A 65 20.65 -16.91 12.36
CA VAL A 65 19.23 -17.29 12.39
C VAL A 65 18.57 -16.93 13.73
N LYS A 66 19.34 -17.00 14.82
CA LYS A 66 18.89 -16.68 16.18
C LYS A 66 19.67 -15.49 16.71
N ASP A 67 19.03 -14.70 17.57
CA ASP A 67 19.67 -13.51 18.14
C ASP A 67 20.87 -13.88 19.02
N PHE A 68 22.00 -13.24 18.73
CA PHE A 68 23.25 -13.41 19.49
C PHE A 68 23.70 -14.89 19.61
N GLU A 69 23.45 -15.70 18.58
CA GLU A 69 23.90 -17.10 18.50
C GLU A 69 24.47 -17.42 17.11
N CYS A 70 25.68 -17.99 17.07
CA CYS A 70 26.26 -18.47 15.81
C CYS A 70 25.63 -19.81 15.37
N ASN A 71 25.70 -20.14 14.06
CA ASN A 71 25.04 -21.33 13.49
C ASN A 71 25.50 -22.68 14.09
N CYS A 72 26.76 -22.79 14.53
CA CYS A 72 27.29 -24.00 15.18
C CYS A 72 26.99 -24.07 16.69
N GLY A 73 26.54 -22.97 17.31
CA GLY A 73 26.29 -22.89 18.74
C GLY A 73 27.53 -22.75 19.65
N LYS A 74 28.75 -22.57 19.10
CA LYS A 74 29.98 -22.32 19.90
C LYS A 74 29.86 -21.03 20.72
N TYR A 75 29.45 -19.95 20.08
CA TYR A 75 29.22 -18.66 20.72
C TYR A 75 27.72 -18.42 20.86
N LYS A 76 27.28 -18.25 22.11
CA LYS A 76 25.88 -17.95 22.47
C LYS A 76 25.84 -16.82 23.49
N ARG A 77 24.71 -16.11 23.53
CA ARG A 77 24.41 -14.99 24.43
C ARG A 77 25.11 -13.69 24.03
N MET A 78 24.60 -12.60 24.57
CA MET A 78 24.99 -11.23 24.24
C MET A 78 26.46 -10.90 24.54
N LYS A 79 27.12 -11.63 25.45
CA LYS A 79 28.54 -11.44 25.80
C LYS A 79 29.52 -11.59 24.62
N HIS A 80 29.15 -12.34 23.59
CA HIS A 80 29.99 -12.58 22.41
C HIS A 80 29.56 -11.73 21.21
N ARG A 81 28.81 -10.64 21.43
CA ARG A 81 28.33 -9.74 20.39
C ARG A 81 29.50 -9.20 19.56
N GLY A 82 29.37 -9.25 18.23
CA GLY A 82 30.38 -8.76 17.29
C GLY A 82 31.54 -9.74 17.01
N ILE A 83 31.62 -10.87 17.71
CA ILE A 83 32.63 -11.89 17.44
C ILE A 83 32.20 -12.72 16.22
N VAL A 84 33.13 -12.91 15.27
CA VAL A 84 32.96 -13.84 14.15
C VAL A 84 33.41 -15.22 14.57
N CYS A 85 32.53 -16.22 14.44
CA CYS A 85 32.86 -17.58 14.85
C CYS A 85 33.87 -18.23 13.91
N GLU A 86 35.00 -18.70 14.43
CA GLU A 86 36.05 -19.41 13.65
C GLU A 86 35.52 -20.67 12.94
N LYS A 87 34.59 -21.41 13.57
CA LYS A 87 34.09 -22.68 13.02
C LYS A 87 33.11 -22.49 11.86
N CYS A 88 32.20 -21.52 11.96
CA CYS A 88 31.13 -21.33 10.96
C CYS A 88 31.21 -20.02 10.18
N GLY A 89 32.10 -19.10 10.54
CA GLY A 89 32.24 -17.78 9.94
C GLY A 89 31.04 -16.86 10.17
N VAL A 90 30.15 -17.19 11.11
CA VAL A 90 28.93 -16.41 11.37
C VAL A 90 29.21 -15.40 12.47
N GLU A 91 28.86 -14.15 12.21
CA GLU A 91 28.92 -13.04 13.14
C GLU A 91 27.79 -13.12 14.17
N VAL A 92 28.11 -12.92 15.45
CA VAL A 92 27.14 -12.99 16.55
C VAL A 92 26.46 -11.61 16.73
N ILE A 93 25.33 -11.44 16.06
CA ILE A 93 24.52 -10.21 16.03
C ILE A 93 23.02 -10.53 16.11
N GLN A 94 22.15 -9.53 16.06
CA GLN A 94 20.70 -9.72 15.97
C GLN A 94 20.32 -10.33 14.61
N SER A 95 19.36 -11.25 14.62
CA SER A 95 18.84 -11.90 13.41
C SER A 95 18.15 -10.93 12.45
N LYS A 96 17.66 -9.78 12.94
CA LYS A 96 17.00 -8.71 12.15
C LYS A 96 17.83 -8.27 10.93
N VAL A 97 19.16 -8.37 10.98
CA VAL A 97 20.06 -8.05 9.86
C VAL A 97 19.84 -8.94 8.63
N ARG A 98 19.25 -10.14 8.79
CA ARG A 98 18.89 -11.05 7.69
C ARG A 98 17.80 -10.48 6.78
N ARG A 99 17.11 -9.42 7.22
CA ARG A 99 16.16 -8.67 6.40
C ARG A 99 16.81 -7.56 5.57
N SER A 100 18.02 -7.11 5.93
CA SER A 100 18.69 -5.98 5.27
C SER A 100 19.94 -6.37 4.48
N ARG A 101 20.69 -7.39 4.91
CA ARG A 101 21.93 -7.83 4.22
C ARG A 101 21.61 -8.50 2.88
N MET A 102 22.25 -8.01 1.82
CA MET A 102 22.12 -8.57 0.46
C MET A 102 23.30 -9.49 0.13
N GLY A 103 23.06 -10.44 -0.78
CA GLY A 103 24.10 -11.28 -1.40
C GLY A 103 24.26 -10.90 -2.87
N HIS A 104 25.22 -11.51 -3.56
CA HIS A 104 25.31 -11.38 -5.02
C HIS A 104 25.65 -12.72 -5.69
N ILE A 105 25.44 -12.79 -7.00
CA ILE A 105 25.85 -13.88 -7.89
C ILE A 105 26.78 -13.28 -8.94
N GLU A 106 28.00 -13.81 -9.03
CA GLU A 106 28.91 -13.47 -10.13
C GLU A 106 28.56 -14.32 -11.35
N LEU A 107 28.09 -13.68 -12.42
CA LEU A 107 27.73 -14.37 -13.66
C LEU A 107 28.97 -14.81 -14.43
N ALA A 108 28.89 -15.97 -15.07
CA ALA A 108 29.96 -16.49 -15.93
C ALA A 108 30.00 -15.81 -17.30
N SER A 109 28.88 -15.22 -17.72
CA SER A 109 28.71 -14.47 -18.95
C SER A 109 27.81 -13.26 -18.63
N PRO A 110 28.09 -12.08 -19.18
CA PRO A 110 27.19 -10.93 -19.08
C PRO A 110 25.79 -11.27 -19.60
N VAL A 111 24.76 -10.64 -19.03
CA VAL A 111 23.35 -10.87 -19.34
C VAL A 111 22.63 -9.54 -19.51
N ALA A 112 21.88 -9.35 -20.60
CA ALA A 112 21.15 -8.11 -20.82
C ALA A 112 19.97 -7.98 -19.84
N HIS A 113 19.78 -6.80 -19.24
CA HIS A 113 18.64 -6.58 -18.37
C HIS A 113 17.34 -6.46 -19.18
N ILE A 114 16.38 -7.35 -18.94
CA ILE A 114 15.12 -7.47 -19.71
C ILE A 114 14.31 -6.16 -19.81
N TRP A 115 14.27 -5.35 -18.75
CA TRP A 115 13.58 -4.06 -18.77
C TRP A 115 14.14 -3.08 -19.81
N PHE A 116 15.46 -2.96 -19.96
CA PHE A 116 16.04 -2.02 -20.93
C PHE A 116 15.94 -2.52 -22.38
N LEU A 117 15.85 -3.85 -22.55
CA LEU A 117 15.64 -4.49 -23.85
C LEU A 117 14.18 -4.40 -24.33
N LYS A 118 13.23 -4.87 -23.52
CA LYS A 118 11.81 -5.05 -23.89
C LYS A 118 10.89 -3.91 -23.45
N SER A 119 11.38 -2.86 -22.79
CA SER A 119 10.57 -1.66 -22.59
C SER A 119 10.35 -0.95 -23.91
N LEU A 120 9.19 -0.36 -24.12
CA LEU A 120 8.88 0.45 -25.29
C LEU A 120 9.00 1.93 -24.90
N PRO A 121 9.88 2.73 -25.53
CA PRO A 121 10.91 2.33 -26.50
C PRO A 121 12.09 1.58 -25.85
N SER A 122 12.74 0.69 -26.61
CA SER A 122 13.90 -0.10 -26.15
C SER A 122 15.09 0.82 -25.93
N ARG A 123 15.63 0.88 -24.71
CA ARG A 123 16.73 1.81 -24.39
C ARG A 123 18.02 1.37 -25.07
N ILE A 124 18.32 0.07 -25.04
CA ILE A 124 19.48 -0.52 -25.73
C ILE A 124 19.39 -0.27 -27.24
N GLY A 125 18.22 -0.53 -27.84
CA GLY A 125 18.02 -0.30 -29.27
C GLY A 125 18.16 1.17 -29.68
N GLN A 126 17.68 2.11 -28.86
CA GLN A 126 17.86 3.54 -29.14
C GLN A 126 19.34 3.98 -29.07
N VAL A 127 20.10 3.51 -28.08
CA VAL A 127 21.52 3.87 -27.96
C VAL A 127 22.31 3.36 -29.17
N LEU A 128 22.11 2.11 -29.57
CA LEU A 128 22.81 1.46 -30.69
C LEU A 128 22.25 1.78 -32.08
N ASP A 129 21.14 2.53 -32.18
CA ASP A 129 20.35 2.73 -33.41
C ASP A 129 19.90 1.45 -34.13
N MET A 130 19.71 0.37 -33.37
CA MET A 130 19.24 -0.91 -33.89
C MET A 130 17.76 -1.11 -33.56
N THR A 131 17.05 -1.87 -34.39
CA THR A 131 15.68 -2.26 -34.01
C THR A 131 15.73 -3.24 -32.84
N GLN A 132 14.67 -3.26 -32.03
CA GLN A 132 14.58 -4.17 -30.89
C GLN A 132 14.71 -5.65 -31.32
N ARG A 133 14.18 -6.00 -32.50
CA ARG A 133 14.26 -7.36 -33.05
C ARG A 133 15.70 -7.74 -33.40
N ASP A 134 16.46 -6.80 -33.95
CA ASP A 134 17.85 -7.01 -34.33
C ASP A 134 18.73 -7.25 -33.10
N VAL A 135 18.55 -6.46 -32.04
CA VAL A 135 19.24 -6.68 -30.76
C VAL A 135 18.86 -8.03 -30.14
N GLU A 136 17.60 -8.44 -30.24
CA GLU A 136 17.17 -9.76 -29.76
C GLU A 136 17.84 -10.91 -30.51
N LYS A 137 17.96 -10.84 -31.84
CA LYS A 137 18.66 -11.86 -32.64
C LYS A 137 20.12 -12.04 -32.20
N VAL A 138 20.80 -10.94 -31.88
CA VAL A 138 22.19 -10.99 -31.37
C VAL A 138 22.23 -11.59 -29.97
N LEU A 139 21.38 -11.13 -29.06
CA LEU A 139 21.37 -11.58 -27.66
C LEU A 139 21.05 -13.07 -27.50
N TYR A 140 20.21 -13.63 -28.38
CA TYR A 140 19.78 -15.02 -28.33
C TYR A 140 20.53 -15.97 -29.25
N PHE A 141 21.70 -15.52 -29.73
CA PHE A 141 22.63 -16.32 -30.53
C PHE A 141 22.05 -16.80 -31.87
N GLU A 142 21.24 -15.96 -32.53
CA GLU A 142 20.75 -16.24 -33.90
C GLU A 142 21.67 -15.64 -34.97
N ASN A 143 22.09 -14.38 -34.79
CA ASN A 143 22.94 -13.65 -35.74
C ASN A 143 24.17 -13.06 -35.04
N TYR A 144 25.27 -12.93 -35.77
CA TYR A 144 26.45 -12.18 -35.37
C TYR A 144 26.26 -10.68 -35.66
N VAL A 145 26.97 -9.83 -34.93
CA VAL A 145 27.06 -8.39 -35.17
C VAL A 145 28.51 -7.99 -35.39
N VAL A 146 28.76 -7.13 -36.37
CA VAL A 146 30.09 -6.58 -36.65
C VAL A 146 30.47 -5.58 -35.56
N LEU A 147 31.55 -5.88 -34.84
CA LEU A 147 32.15 -5.02 -33.80
C LEU A 147 33.27 -4.15 -34.37
N ASP A 148 34.06 -4.69 -35.31
CA ASP A 148 35.08 -3.95 -36.03
C ASP A 148 35.08 -4.40 -37.50
N PRO A 149 34.72 -3.53 -38.45
CA PRO A 149 34.71 -3.86 -39.87
C PRO A 149 36.12 -3.99 -40.49
N GLY A 150 37.17 -3.47 -39.84
CA GLY A 150 38.54 -3.53 -40.38
C GLY A 150 38.66 -2.95 -41.79
N LYS A 151 39.25 -3.72 -42.72
CA LYS A 151 39.41 -3.35 -44.16
C LYS A 151 38.32 -3.94 -45.07
N THR A 152 37.34 -4.63 -44.49
CA THR A 152 36.28 -5.31 -45.24
C THR A 152 35.19 -4.33 -45.67
N PRO A 153 34.33 -4.69 -46.65
CA PRO A 153 33.19 -3.86 -47.05
C PRO A 153 32.04 -3.84 -46.03
N LEU A 154 32.22 -4.40 -44.82
CA LEU A 154 31.18 -4.50 -43.80
C LEU A 154 30.97 -3.18 -43.06
N ASN A 155 29.75 -2.95 -42.58
CA ASN A 155 29.45 -1.80 -41.71
C ASN A 155 29.42 -2.19 -40.23
N TYR A 156 29.84 -1.27 -39.36
CA TYR A 156 29.67 -1.44 -37.92
C TYR A 156 28.20 -1.63 -37.55
N GLY A 157 27.89 -2.63 -36.72
CA GLY A 157 26.51 -2.94 -36.33
C GLY A 157 25.69 -3.69 -37.39
N GLU A 158 26.28 -4.06 -38.53
CA GLU A 158 25.63 -4.94 -39.50
C GLU A 158 25.40 -6.34 -38.91
N LEU A 159 24.22 -6.91 -39.18
CA LEU A 159 23.88 -8.27 -38.76
C LEU A 159 24.29 -9.29 -39.82
N ILE A 160 25.00 -10.33 -39.40
CA ILE A 160 25.52 -11.39 -40.26
C ILE A 160 24.95 -12.73 -39.78
N THR A 161 24.41 -13.53 -40.71
CA THR A 161 23.97 -14.90 -40.44
C THR A 161 25.17 -15.83 -40.29
N GLU A 162 25.01 -16.98 -39.64
CA GLU A 162 26.11 -17.92 -39.44
C GLU A 162 26.76 -18.37 -40.77
N ASP A 163 25.97 -18.62 -41.82
CA ASP A 163 26.50 -19.01 -43.13
C ASP A 163 27.32 -17.91 -43.79
N LYS A 164 26.83 -16.66 -43.74
CA LYS A 164 27.53 -15.49 -44.28
C LYS A 164 28.81 -15.21 -43.48
N PHE A 165 28.79 -15.44 -42.17
CA PHE A 165 29.97 -15.29 -41.32
C PHE A 165 31.07 -16.29 -41.72
N ARG A 166 30.72 -17.56 -41.99
CA ARG A 166 31.69 -18.56 -42.47
C ARG A 166 32.28 -18.19 -43.82
N GLN A 167 31.45 -17.74 -44.77
CA GLN A 167 31.91 -17.28 -46.09
C GLN A 167 32.90 -16.11 -45.98
N LEU A 168 32.55 -15.08 -45.19
CA LEU A 168 33.43 -13.92 -44.99
C LEU A 168 34.71 -14.29 -44.25
N GLN A 169 34.67 -15.26 -43.35
CA GLN A 169 35.86 -15.75 -42.65
C GLN A 169 36.79 -16.52 -43.60
N GLU A 170 36.26 -17.26 -44.57
CA GLU A 170 37.04 -17.90 -45.64
C GLU A 170 37.66 -16.87 -46.59
N GLU A 171 36.94 -15.79 -46.92
CA GLU A 171 37.39 -14.76 -47.87
C GLU A 171 38.42 -13.78 -47.27
N PHE A 172 38.22 -13.33 -46.02
CA PHE A 172 38.96 -12.20 -45.43
C PHE A 172 39.83 -12.59 -44.22
N ASN A 173 40.00 -13.87 -43.93
CA ASN A 173 40.98 -14.45 -42.99
C ASN A 173 41.28 -13.60 -41.73
N ASP A 174 40.26 -13.42 -40.87
CA ASP A 174 40.28 -12.68 -39.59
C ASP A 174 40.54 -11.16 -39.66
N GLU A 175 40.37 -10.49 -40.81
CA GLU A 175 40.52 -9.03 -40.94
C GLU A 175 39.38 -8.19 -40.29
N PHE A 176 38.33 -8.84 -39.77
CA PHE A 176 37.18 -8.18 -39.14
C PHE A 176 36.79 -8.91 -37.84
N VAL A 177 36.21 -8.18 -36.89
CA VAL A 177 35.76 -8.73 -35.60
C VAL A 177 34.25 -8.75 -35.54
N CYS A 178 33.68 -9.95 -35.41
CA CYS A 178 32.26 -10.14 -35.13
C CYS A 178 32.05 -10.70 -33.72
N GLY A 179 30.97 -10.27 -33.08
CA GLY A 179 30.55 -10.78 -31.77
C GLY A 179 29.14 -11.34 -31.83
N ILE A 180 28.80 -12.15 -30.84
CA ILE A 180 27.43 -12.65 -30.63
C ILE A 180 27.08 -12.65 -29.13
N GLY A 181 25.79 -12.57 -28.81
CA GLY A 181 25.29 -12.57 -27.45
C GLY A 181 25.43 -11.24 -26.71
N ALA A 182 25.24 -11.29 -25.39
CA ALA A 182 25.28 -10.11 -24.53
C ALA A 182 26.68 -9.47 -24.39
N GLU A 183 27.75 -10.25 -24.60
CA GLU A 183 29.12 -9.73 -24.62
C GLU A 183 29.33 -8.74 -25.77
N ALA A 184 28.87 -9.10 -26.97
CA ALA A 184 28.95 -8.23 -28.14
C ALA A 184 28.18 -6.92 -27.92
N VAL A 185 26.93 -7.02 -27.43
CA VAL A 185 26.10 -5.84 -27.12
C VAL A 185 26.75 -4.96 -26.05
N LYS A 186 27.40 -5.56 -25.03
CA LYS A 186 28.12 -4.81 -24.00
C LYS A 186 29.31 -4.04 -24.59
N THR A 187 30.12 -4.69 -25.43
CA THR A 187 31.24 -4.04 -26.12
C THR A 187 30.77 -2.89 -27.00
N MET A 188 29.68 -3.09 -27.76
CA MET A 188 29.09 -2.02 -28.56
C MET A 188 28.64 -0.83 -27.69
N LEU A 189 27.98 -1.10 -26.56
CA LEU A 189 27.53 -0.04 -25.64
C LEU A 189 28.69 0.71 -24.98
N ALA A 190 29.79 0.01 -24.66
CA ALA A 190 30.99 0.61 -24.07
C ALA A 190 31.74 1.52 -25.06
N ASN A 191 31.70 1.20 -26.36
CA ASN A 191 32.35 1.97 -27.41
C ASN A 191 31.54 3.22 -27.83
N VAL A 192 30.29 3.39 -27.36
CA VAL A 192 29.47 4.55 -27.72
C VAL A 192 29.89 5.78 -26.90
N ASN A 193 30.48 6.77 -27.58
CA ASN A 193 30.66 8.10 -26.98
C ASN A 193 29.36 8.90 -27.02
N VAL A 194 28.69 9.01 -25.88
CA VAL A 194 27.38 9.68 -25.74
C VAL A 194 27.44 11.16 -26.15
N GLU A 195 28.55 11.85 -25.90
CA GLU A 195 28.68 13.28 -26.18
C GLU A 195 28.77 13.56 -27.69
N GLU A 196 29.65 12.83 -28.38
CA GLU A 196 29.83 12.94 -29.83
C GLU A 196 28.55 12.59 -30.59
N VAL A 197 27.88 11.50 -30.21
CA VAL A 197 26.63 11.09 -30.85
C VAL A 197 25.52 12.12 -30.61
N CYS A 198 25.47 12.76 -29.44
CA CYS A 198 24.51 13.85 -29.20
C CYS A 198 24.73 15.06 -30.12
N VAL A 199 25.99 15.42 -30.40
CA VAL A 199 26.33 16.54 -31.29
C VAL A 199 25.93 16.20 -32.73
N LEU A 200 26.28 15.01 -33.21
CA LEU A 200 25.93 14.52 -34.54
C LEU A 200 24.40 14.50 -34.75
N LEU A 201 23.65 13.93 -33.80
CA LEU A 201 22.19 13.85 -33.90
C LEU A 201 21.52 15.23 -33.92
N ARG A 202 22.10 16.25 -33.26
CA ARG A 202 21.58 17.63 -33.31
C ARG A 202 21.81 18.25 -34.69
N GLN A 203 22.94 18.00 -35.32
CA GLN A 203 23.22 18.43 -36.70
C GLN A 203 22.28 17.75 -37.69
N GLU A 204 22.16 16.41 -37.62
CA GLU A 204 21.24 15.64 -38.48
C GLU A 204 19.79 16.10 -38.34
N MET A 205 19.35 16.46 -37.12
CA MET A 205 18.00 16.95 -36.86
C MET A 205 17.73 18.31 -37.52
N ALA A 206 18.75 19.17 -37.65
CA ALA A 206 18.66 20.48 -38.29
C ALA A 206 18.62 20.35 -39.83
N GLU A 207 19.44 19.47 -40.39
CA GLU A 207 19.56 19.26 -41.84
C GLU A 207 18.39 18.47 -42.44
N THR A 208 17.83 17.53 -41.66
CA THR A 208 16.78 16.64 -42.17
C THR A 208 15.46 17.41 -42.38
N GLY A 209 14.88 17.37 -43.58
CA GLY A 209 13.55 17.94 -43.86
C GLY A 209 12.36 17.03 -43.48
N SER A 210 12.58 15.71 -43.36
CA SER A 210 11.52 14.72 -43.12
C SER A 210 11.06 14.65 -41.66
N GLU A 211 9.75 14.82 -41.44
CA GLU A 211 9.15 14.77 -40.09
C GLU A 211 9.32 13.41 -39.40
N ALA A 212 9.25 12.30 -40.15
CA ALA A 212 9.40 10.95 -39.60
C ALA A 212 10.83 10.69 -39.08
N LYS A 213 11.84 11.11 -39.84
CA LYS A 213 13.25 11.02 -39.42
C LYS A 213 13.53 11.94 -38.23
N LYS A 214 13.01 13.18 -38.23
CA LYS A 214 13.09 14.07 -37.06
C LYS A 214 12.52 13.44 -35.79
N LYS A 215 11.36 12.78 -35.88
CA LYS A 215 10.76 12.06 -34.72
C LYS A 215 11.62 10.90 -34.22
N LYS A 216 12.29 10.16 -35.12
CA LYS A 216 13.22 9.07 -34.74
C LYS A 216 14.44 9.65 -34.00
N ILE A 217 15.08 10.67 -34.59
CA ILE A 217 16.24 11.34 -34.01
C ILE A 217 15.90 11.95 -32.65
N ALA A 218 14.78 12.64 -32.52
CA ALA A 218 14.34 13.24 -31.26
C ALA A 218 14.17 12.21 -30.12
N LYS A 219 13.63 11.02 -30.43
CA LYS A 219 13.49 9.93 -29.44
C LYS A 219 14.85 9.39 -29.00
N ARG A 220 15.79 9.23 -29.94
CA ARG A 220 17.15 8.77 -29.68
C ARG A 220 17.96 9.78 -28.88
N LEU A 221 17.95 11.04 -29.32
CA LEU A 221 18.62 12.16 -28.66
C LEU A 221 18.15 12.32 -27.22
N LYS A 222 16.84 12.18 -26.95
CA LYS A 222 16.31 12.24 -25.58
C LYS A 222 16.95 11.20 -24.65
N VAL A 223 17.09 9.95 -25.10
CA VAL A 223 17.71 8.89 -24.28
C VAL A 223 19.19 9.17 -24.03
N LEU A 224 19.93 9.60 -25.05
CA LEU A 224 21.35 9.91 -24.92
C LEU A 224 21.59 11.16 -24.07
N GLU A 225 20.74 12.18 -24.15
CA GLU A 225 20.80 13.34 -23.25
C GLU A 225 20.53 12.96 -21.80
N ASP A 226 19.61 12.03 -21.53
CA ASP A 226 19.37 11.51 -20.19
C ASP A 226 20.61 10.77 -19.65
N PHE A 227 21.33 10.03 -20.50
CA PHE A 227 22.64 9.43 -20.17
C PHE A 227 23.77 10.45 -20.03
N ARG A 228 23.73 11.58 -20.73
CA ARG A 228 24.72 12.65 -20.54
C ARG A 228 24.49 13.42 -19.24
N LYS A 229 23.22 13.64 -18.87
CA LYS A 229 22.83 14.33 -17.63
C LYS A 229 22.98 13.45 -16.40
N SER A 230 22.82 12.14 -16.56
CA SER A 230 23.03 11.19 -15.49
C SER A 230 24.47 10.67 -15.56
N ASP A 231 25.15 10.52 -14.43
CA ASP A 231 26.51 9.94 -14.39
C ASP A 231 26.50 8.41 -14.60
N ASN A 232 25.59 7.93 -15.47
CA ASN A 232 25.39 6.52 -15.76
C ASN A 232 26.06 6.16 -17.08
N ARG A 233 26.70 5.00 -17.11
CA ARG A 233 27.26 4.46 -18.34
C ARG A 233 26.26 3.54 -19.06
N PRO A 234 26.19 3.58 -20.41
CA PRO A 234 25.30 2.71 -21.18
C PRO A 234 25.55 1.22 -20.95
N GLU A 235 26.81 0.79 -20.74
CA GLU A 235 27.12 -0.63 -20.54
C GLU A 235 26.52 -1.23 -19.26
N TRP A 236 26.13 -0.41 -18.27
CA TRP A 236 25.48 -0.89 -17.04
C TRP A 236 24.07 -1.46 -17.26
N MET A 237 23.51 -1.32 -18.46
CA MET A 237 22.29 -2.04 -18.85
C MET A 237 22.52 -3.54 -19.05
N ILE A 238 23.77 -3.98 -19.20
CA ILE A 238 24.18 -5.38 -19.23
C ILE A 238 24.74 -5.75 -17.85
N LEU A 239 24.15 -6.78 -17.23
CA LEU A 239 24.48 -7.23 -15.90
C LEU A 239 25.65 -8.23 -15.94
N ASP A 240 26.70 -7.93 -15.20
CA ASP A 240 27.76 -8.89 -14.85
C ASP A 240 27.48 -9.57 -13.51
N VAL A 241 26.80 -8.85 -12.61
CA VAL A 241 26.53 -9.27 -11.24
C VAL A 241 25.05 -9.09 -10.93
N ILE A 242 24.44 -10.09 -10.30
CA ILE A 242 23.04 -10.02 -9.87
C ILE A 242 22.96 -9.96 -8.35
N PRO A 243 22.30 -8.94 -7.76
CA PRO A 243 22.03 -8.92 -6.34
C PRO A 243 20.97 -9.96 -5.95
N ILE A 244 21.18 -10.61 -4.81
CA ILE A 244 20.23 -11.52 -4.18
C ILE A 244 19.50 -10.80 -3.06
N LEU A 245 18.16 -10.88 -3.09
CA LEU A 245 17.30 -10.34 -2.06
C LEU A 245 17.56 -11.03 -0.69
N PRO A 246 17.51 -10.29 0.42
CA PRO A 246 17.66 -10.86 1.76
C PRO A 246 16.67 -12.03 2.02
N PRO A 247 17.09 -13.10 2.73
CA PRO A 247 16.31 -14.32 2.89
C PRO A 247 14.96 -14.11 3.59
N ASP A 248 14.87 -13.17 4.53
CA ASP A 248 13.62 -12.90 5.26
C ASP A 248 12.54 -12.23 4.39
N LEU A 249 12.92 -11.67 3.23
CA LEU A 249 11.99 -11.16 2.23
C LEU A 249 11.50 -12.26 1.27
N ARG A 250 12.13 -13.44 1.29
CA ARG A 250 11.80 -14.65 0.51
C ARG A 250 11.81 -15.89 1.42
N PRO A 251 10.99 -15.91 2.49
CA PRO A 251 11.10 -16.89 3.55
C PRO A 251 10.81 -18.31 3.08
N LEU A 252 11.35 -19.27 3.82
CA LEU A 252 11.04 -20.68 3.73
C LEU A 252 10.44 -21.08 5.08
N VAL A 253 9.11 -21.20 5.11
CA VAL A 253 8.36 -21.40 6.36
C VAL A 253 7.99 -22.88 6.48
N PRO A 254 8.38 -23.56 7.58
CA PRO A 254 7.92 -24.91 7.84
C PRO A 254 6.40 -24.89 8.08
N LEU A 255 5.69 -25.82 7.44
CA LEU A 255 4.29 -26.12 7.66
C LEU A 255 4.16 -27.42 8.43
N ASP A 256 2.98 -27.64 9.02
CA ASP A 256 2.66 -28.90 9.70
C ASP A 256 2.80 -30.10 8.75
N GLY A 257 3.37 -31.19 9.26
CA GLY A 257 3.66 -32.40 8.49
C GLY A 257 4.99 -32.36 7.71
N GLY A 258 5.96 -31.54 8.14
CA GLY A 258 7.32 -31.54 7.58
C GLY A 258 7.44 -30.94 6.17
N ARG A 259 6.39 -30.27 5.69
CA ARG A 259 6.37 -29.56 4.40
C ARG A 259 6.94 -28.15 4.57
N PHE A 260 7.38 -27.56 3.46
CA PHE A 260 7.87 -26.18 3.43
C PHE A 260 7.08 -25.34 2.44
N ALA A 261 6.62 -24.18 2.89
CA ALA A 261 6.14 -23.12 2.02
C ALA A 261 7.35 -22.32 1.53
N THR A 262 7.64 -22.40 0.24
CA THR A 262 8.73 -21.66 -0.41
C THR A 262 8.19 -20.46 -1.18
N SER A 263 8.93 -19.35 -1.15
CA SER A 263 8.69 -18.25 -2.08
C SER A 263 9.11 -18.63 -3.51
N ASP A 264 8.28 -18.28 -4.50
CA ASP A 264 8.54 -18.50 -5.93
C ASP A 264 9.91 -17.92 -6.37
N LEU A 265 10.36 -16.81 -5.75
CA LEU A 265 11.67 -16.22 -6.02
C LEU A 265 12.83 -17.17 -5.75
N ASN A 266 12.72 -18.03 -4.72
CA ASN A 266 13.80 -18.97 -4.42
C ASN A 266 13.98 -19.97 -5.56
N ASP A 267 12.90 -20.41 -6.21
CA ASP A 267 12.99 -21.32 -7.35
C ASP A 267 13.60 -20.65 -8.59
N LEU A 268 13.30 -19.37 -8.81
CA LEU A 268 13.92 -18.58 -9.88
C LEU A 268 15.43 -18.38 -9.62
N TYR A 269 15.81 -17.99 -8.39
CA TYR A 269 17.23 -17.87 -8.02
C TYR A 269 17.99 -19.19 -8.15
N ARG A 270 17.41 -20.30 -7.69
CA ARG A 270 18.00 -21.65 -7.85
C ARG A 270 18.26 -21.96 -9.31
N ARG A 271 17.33 -21.61 -10.19
CA ARG A 271 17.44 -21.84 -11.63
C ARG A 271 18.61 -21.04 -12.22
N VAL A 272 18.74 -19.75 -11.87
CA VAL A 272 19.87 -18.90 -12.30
C VAL A 272 21.20 -19.46 -11.81
N ILE A 273 21.32 -19.80 -10.52
CA ILE A 273 22.58 -20.33 -9.95
C ILE A 273 22.97 -21.66 -10.60
N ASN A 274 22.00 -22.57 -10.82
CA ASN A 274 22.27 -23.85 -11.48
C ASN A 274 22.78 -23.68 -12.91
N ARG A 275 22.17 -22.78 -13.69
CA ARG A 275 22.59 -22.47 -15.06
C ARG A 275 23.97 -21.81 -15.08
N ASN A 276 24.20 -20.86 -14.18
CA ASN A 276 25.47 -20.17 -14.07
C ASN A 276 26.63 -21.14 -13.71
N ASN A 277 26.41 -22.01 -12.72
CA ASN A 277 27.42 -23.00 -12.31
C ASN A 277 27.68 -24.04 -13.41
N ARG A 278 26.63 -24.44 -14.14
CA ARG A 278 26.76 -25.34 -15.30
C ARG A 278 27.57 -24.68 -16.41
N LEU A 279 27.32 -23.41 -16.71
CA LEU A 279 28.09 -22.63 -17.69
C LEU A 279 29.56 -22.52 -17.28
N LYS A 280 29.87 -22.18 -16.02
CA LYS A 280 31.27 -22.15 -15.51
C LYS A 280 31.98 -23.48 -15.76
N ARG A 281 31.35 -24.60 -15.37
CA ARG A 281 31.92 -25.94 -15.59
C ARG A 281 32.13 -26.27 -17.07
N LEU A 282 31.23 -25.87 -17.95
CA LEU A 282 31.36 -26.10 -19.40
C LEU A 282 32.52 -25.30 -20.01
N ILE A 283 32.73 -24.07 -19.54
CA ILE A 283 33.87 -23.24 -19.94
C ILE A 283 35.18 -23.86 -19.44
N ASP A 284 35.23 -24.31 -18.18
CA ASP A 284 36.41 -24.95 -17.58
C ASP A 284 36.80 -26.24 -18.32
N LEU A 285 35.79 -27.02 -18.75
CA LEU A 285 35.98 -28.24 -19.53
C LEU A 285 36.26 -27.97 -21.02
N LYS A 286 36.32 -26.71 -21.46
CA LYS A 286 36.47 -26.31 -22.87
C LYS A 286 35.47 -27.02 -23.79
N ALA A 287 34.20 -27.07 -23.37
CA ALA A 287 33.15 -27.70 -24.15
C ALA A 287 32.98 -27.02 -25.52
N PRO A 288 32.45 -27.73 -26.54
CA PRO A 288 32.18 -27.15 -27.85
C PRO A 288 31.32 -25.87 -27.79
N TRP A 289 31.64 -24.92 -28.67
CA TRP A 289 31.02 -23.58 -28.72
C TRP A 289 29.48 -23.62 -28.73
N ILE A 290 28.88 -24.52 -29.51
CA ILE A 290 27.41 -24.67 -29.62
C ILE A 290 26.77 -24.93 -28.25
N ILE A 291 27.40 -25.75 -27.42
CA ILE A 291 26.90 -26.08 -26.08
C ILE A 291 27.00 -24.86 -25.16
N ILE A 292 28.12 -24.11 -25.26
CA ILE A 292 28.32 -22.88 -24.50
C ILE A 292 27.28 -21.83 -24.88
N CYS A 293 27.02 -21.61 -26.17
CA CYS A 293 26.00 -20.67 -26.66
C CYS A 293 24.61 -21.04 -26.16
N ASN A 294 24.24 -22.33 -26.21
CA ASN A 294 22.96 -22.77 -25.70
C ASN A 294 22.84 -22.52 -24.18
N GLU A 295 23.89 -22.78 -23.40
CA GLU A 295 23.84 -22.53 -21.95
C GLU A 295 23.85 -21.02 -21.62
N LYS A 296 24.58 -20.18 -22.38
CA LYS A 296 24.49 -18.71 -22.28
C LYS A 296 23.07 -18.22 -22.57
N ARG A 297 22.41 -18.75 -23.61
CA ARG A 297 20.99 -18.47 -23.91
C ARG A 297 20.06 -18.88 -22.77
N MET A 298 20.23 -20.08 -22.22
CA MET A 298 19.42 -20.55 -21.09
C MET A 298 19.65 -19.72 -19.81
N LEU A 299 20.87 -19.21 -19.60
CA LEU A 299 21.18 -18.31 -18.49
C LEU A 299 20.45 -16.96 -18.68
N GLN A 300 20.49 -16.38 -19.87
CA GLN A 300 19.74 -15.16 -20.20
C GLN A 300 18.25 -15.34 -19.92
N GLU A 301 17.64 -16.45 -20.35
CA GLU A 301 16.23 -16.75 -20.09
C GLU A 301 15.90 -16.93 -18.61
N ALA A 302 16.79 -17.56 -17.84
CA ALA A 302 16.61 -17.73 -16.41
C ALA A 302 16.62 -16.38 -15.67
N VAL A 303 17.50 -15.46 -16.09
CA VAL A 303 17.59 -14.11 -15.52
C VAL A 303 16.40 -13.26 -15.95
N ASP A 304 15.98 -13.35 -17.21
CA ASP A 304 14.76 -12.67 -17.69
C ASP A 304 13.54 -13.07 -16.85
N ALA A 305 13.38 -14.37 -16.58
CA ALA A 305 12.29 -14.88 -15.76
C ALA A 305 12.37 -14.46 -14.27
N LEU A 306 13.58 -14.26 -13.74
CA LEU A 306 13.79 -13.73 -12.39
C LEU A 306 13.27 -12.29 -12.27
N PHE A 307 13.59 -11.44 -13.25
CA PHE A 307 13.19 -10.03 -13.25
C PHE A 307 11.73 -9.84 -13.67
N ASP A 308 11.29 -10.43 -14.79
CA ASP A 308 9.94 -10.25 -15.36
C ASP A 308 9.49 -11.50 -16.13
N ASN A 309 8.85 -12.44 -15.42
CA ASN A 309 8.43 -13.72 -15.97
C ASN A 309 7.25 -13.53 -16.94
N GLY A 310 7.44 -13.92 -18.22
CA GLY A 310 6.40 -13.87 -19.26
C GLY A 310 6.52 -12.73 -20.26
N ARG A 311 7.53 -11.84 -20.14
CA ARG A 311 7.69 -10.71 -21.08
C ARG A 311 8.20 -11.10 -22.46
N ARG A 312 9.01 -12.16 -22.58
CA ARG A 312 9.59 -12.63 -23.83
C ARG A 312 8.84 -13.83 -24.44
N GLY A 313 8.13 -14.60 -23.62
CA GLY A 313 7.50 -15.83 -24.06
C GLY A 313 6.63 -16.47 -22.97
N ARG A 314 6.43 -17.78 -23.06
CA ARG A 314 5.62 -18.51 -22.08
C ARG A 314 6.21 -18.40 -20.69
N ALA A 315 5.40 -17.92 -19.75
CA ALA A 315 5.82 -17.81 -18.37
C ALA A 315 6.22 -19.18 -17.80
N ILE A 316 7.33 -19.19 -17.07
CA ILE A 316 7.80 -20.37 -16.37
C ILE A 316 6.80 -20.71 -15.26
N THR A 317 6.36 -21.96 -15.24
CA THR A 317 5.42 -22.49 -14.25
C THR A 317 6.12 -23.30 -13.17
N GLY A 318 5.53 -23.30 -11.97
CA GLY A 318 5.93 -24.16 -10.85
C GLY A 318 5.24 -25.52 -10.89
N ALA A 319 5.43 -26.32 -9.83
CA ALA A 319 4.81 -27.65 -9.69
C ALA A 319 3.26 -27.62 -9.84
N ASN A 320 2.63 -26.55 -9.38
CA ASN A 320 1.17 -26.37 -9.44
C ASN A 320 0.68 -25.84 -10.80
N LYS A 321 1.49 -25.88 -11.86
CA LYS A 321 1.23 -25.31 -13.20
C LYS A 321 0.91 -23.80 -13.25
N ARG A 322 0.88 -23.11 -12.12
CA ARG A 322 0.79 -21.65 -12.04
C ARG A 322 2.11 -20.99 -12.48
N PRO A 323 2.08 -19.81 -13.12
CA PRO A 323 3.28 -19.03 -13.39
C PRO A 323 3.93 -18.57 -12.08
N LEU A 324 5.25 -18.66 -11.99
CA LEU A 324 6.01 -18.17 -10.84
C LEU A 324 6.00 -16.65 -10.80
N LYS A 325 5.80 -16.05 -9.61
CA LYS A 325 5.87 -14.60 -9.44
C LYS A 325 7.32 -14.10 -9.51
N SER A 326 7.59 -13.15 -10.41
CA SER A 326 8.89 -12.51 -10.58
C SER A 326 9.07 -11.29 -9.65
N LEU A 327 10.27 -10.69 -9.64
CA LEU A 327 10.54 -9.45 -8.89
C LEU A 327 9.61 -8.30 -9.32
N SER A 328 9.36 -8.17 -10.62
CA SER A 328 8.44 -7.16 -11.16
C SER A 328 7.00 -7.37 -10.67
N ASP A 329 6.52 -8.61 -10.67
CA ASP A 329 5.15 -8.96 -10.25
C ASP A 329 4.90 -8.71 -8.77
N MET A 330 5.95 -8.79 -7.94
CA MET A 330 5.83 -8.44 -6.53
C MET A 330 5.59 -6.93 -6.32
N LEU A 331 6.07 -6.09 -7.23
CA LEU A 331 5.92 -4.63 -7.12
C LEU A 331 4.62 -4.14 -7.80
N LYS A 332 4.30 -4.65 -8.99
CA LYS A 332 3.18 -4.18 -9.82
C LYS A 332 1.86 -4.88 -9.52
N GLY A 333 0.75 -4.27 -9.95
CA GLY A 333 -0.60 -4.85 -9.88
C GLY A 333 -1.36 -4.59 -8.58
N LYS A 334 -2.59 -5.11 -8.48
CA LYS A 334 -3.48 -4.93 -7.31
C LYS A 334 -2.93 -5.61 -6.05
N GLN A 335 -2.35 -6.81 -6.22
CA GLN A 335 -1.66 -7.55 -5.16
C GLN A 335 -0.18 -7.16 -5.00
N GLY A 336 0.28 -6.14 -5.74
CA GLY A 336 1.65 -5.66 -5.66
C GLY A 336 1.89 -4.83 -4.41
N ARG A 337 3.15 -4.67 -4.03
CA ARG A 337 3.57 -3.97 -2.81
C ARG A 337 3.01 -2.54 -2.70
N PHE A 338 2.98 -1.78 -3.79
CA PHE A 338 2.53 -0.38 -3.75
C PHE A 338 1.06 -0.25 -3.32
N ARG A 339 0.15 -0.98 -3.99
CA ARG A 339 -1.29 -0.86 -3.71
C ARG A 339 -1.69 -1.64 -2.46
N GLN A 340 -1.22 -2.87 -2.33
CA GLN A 340 -1.68 -3.73 -1.25
C GLN A 340 -1.00 -3.43 0.09
N ASN A 341 0.30 -3.12 0.13
CA ASN A 341 1.03 -3.03 1.40
C ASN A 341 1.38 -1.60 1.82
N LEU A 342 1.69 -0.71 0.86
CA LEU A 342 2.03 0.68 1.20
C LEU A 342 0.77 1.51 1.46
N LEU A 343 -0.23 1.40 0.58
CA LEU A 343 -1.52 2.09 0.73
C LEU A 343 -2.52 1.30 1.58
N GLY A 344 -2.59 -0.03 1.39
CA GLY A 344 -3.49 -0.92 2.13
C GLY A 344 -2.89 -1.53 3.40
N LYS A 345 -2.62 -0.71 4.42
CA LYS A 345 -2.07 -1.26 5.68
C LYS A 345 -3.18 -1.80 6.57
N ARG A 346 -2.97 -3.00 7.12
CA ARG A 346 -3.72 -3.45 8.29
C ARG A 346 -3.19 -2.69 9.49
N VAL A 347 -4.11 -2.18 10.30
CA VAL A 347 -3.80 -1.35 11.46
C VAL A 347 -4.28 -2.05 12.73
N ASP A 348 -3.47 -1.94 13.77
CA ASP A 348 -3.86 -2.35 15.12
C ASP A 348 -4.87 -1.36 15.70
N TYR A 349 -5.41 -1.62 16.90
CA TYR A 349 -6.42 -0.78 17.55
C TYR A 349 -7.66 -0.56 16.67
N SER A 350 -8.08 -1.63 16.00
CA SER A 350 -9.27 -1.65 15.17
C SER A 350 -10.19 -2.81 15.52
N GLY A 351 -11.49 -2.58 15.39
CA GLY A 351 -12.55 -3.56 15.63
C GLY A 351 -13.55 -3.56 14.48
N ARG A 352 -14.36 -4.61 14.36
CA ARG A 352 -15.49 -4.64 13.43
C ARG A 352 -16.66 -5.36 14.08
N SER A 353 -17.86 -4.81 13.94
CA SER A 353 -19.09 -5.50 14.32
C SER A 353 -20.27 -5.05 13.46
N VAL A 354 -21.38 -5.78 13.59
CA VAL A 354 -22.68 -5.45 13.01
C VAL A 354 -23.22 -4.19 13.65
N ILE A 355 -23.85 -3.33 12.84
CA ILE A 355 -24.52 -2.12 13.33
C ILE A 355 -26.00 -2.38 13.63
N VAL A 356 -26.49 -1.73 14.66
CA VAL A 356 -27.89 -1.72 15.08
C VAL A 356 -28.31 -0.27 15.32
N VAL A 357 -29.60 0.01 15.20
CA VAL A 357 -30.14 1.34 15.46
C VAL A 357 -30.00 1.73 16.94
N GLY A 358 -29.55 2.94 17.22
CA GLY A 358 -29.52 3.54 18.55
C GLY A 358 -30.27 4.87 18.56
N PRO A 359 -31.61 4.86 18.57
CA PRO A 359 -32.41 6.09 18.48
C PRO A 359 -32.26 7.02 19.70
N GLU A 360 -31.84 6.49 20.84
CA GLU A 360 -31.60 7.23 22.09
C GLU A 360 -30.29 8.04 22.09
N LEU A 361 -29.40 7.80 21.13
CA LEU A 361 -28.09 8.43 21.07
C LEU A 361 -28.19 9.86 20.57
N ARG A 362 -27.23 10.71 20.98
CA ARG A 362 -27.04 12.03 20.35
C ARG A 362 -26.28 11.90 19.03
N LEU A 363 -26.33 12.91 18.17
CA LEU A 363 -25.70 12.88 16.85
C LEU A 363 -24.18 12.60 16.90
N HIS A 364 -23.48 13.12 17.92
CA HIS A 364 -22.04 12.90 18.14
C HIS A 364 -21.70 11.59 18.84
N GLN A 365 -22.68 10.81 19.30
CA GLN A 365 -22.46 9.60 20.08
C GLN A 365 -22.62 8.34 19.24
N CYS A 366 -21.88 7.30 19.61
CA CYS A 366 -22.09 5.95 19.10
C CYS A 366 -22.08 4.94 20.25
N GLY A 367 -22.87 3.89 20.16
CA GLY A 367 -22.84 2.82 21.16
C GLY A 367 -21.73 1.83 20.85
N LEU A 368 -20.76 1.69 21.74
CA LEU A 368 -19.65 0.75 21.60
C LEU A 368 -19.80 -0.42 22.59
N PRO A 369 -19.78 -1.68 22.11
CA PRO A 369 -19.86 -2.85 22.97
C PRO A 369 -18.74 -2.89 24.02
N LYS A 370 -19.10 -3.12 25.28
CA LYS A 370 -18.16 -3.22 26.41
C LYS A 370 -16.95 -4.12 26.13
N LYS A 371 -17.15 -5.32 25.59
CA LYS A 371 -16.04 -6.24 25.27
C LYS A 371 -15.11 -5.72 24.18
N MET A 372 -15.66 -5.04 23.18
CA MET A 372 -14.87 -4.44 22.10
C MET A 372 -14.06 -3.26 22.63
N ALA A 373 -14.69 -2.40 23.42
CA ALA A 373 -14.03 -1.28 24.07
C ALA A 373 -12.88 -1.75 24.98
N LEU A 374 -13.12 -2.78 25.80
CA LEU A 374 -12.10 -3.36 26.66
C LEU A 374 -10.85 -3.80 25.88
N GLU A 375 -11.03 -4.45 24.72
CA GLU A 375 -9.94 -4.87 23.84
C GLU A 375 -9.20 -3.70 23.17
N LEU A 376 -9.94 -2.73 22.64
CA LEU A 376 -9.38 -1.58 21.94
C LEU A 376 -8.57 -0.67 22.89
N PHE A 377 -9.02 -0.51 24.13
CA PHE A 377 -8.44 0.41 25.11
C PHE A 377 -7.49 -0.25 26.11
N LYS A 378 -7.13 -1.54 25.94
CA LYS A 378 -6.27 -2.30 26.90
C LYS A 378 -5.05 -1.55 27.42
N PRO A 379 -4.19 -0.93 26.58
CA PRO A 379 -2.98 -0.27 27.09
C PRO A 379 -3.28 0.94 27.98
N PHE A 380 -4.35 1.67 27.69
CA PHE A 380 -4.79 2.82 28.48
C PHE A 380 -5.28 2.36 29.86
N ILE A 381 -6.04 1.27 29.90
CA ILE A 381 -6.51 0.65 31.16
C ILE A 381 -5.31 0.18 31.99
N TYR A 382 -4.30 -0.46 31.37
CA TYR A 382 -3.09 -0.89 32.07
C TYR A 382 -2.34 0.29 32.71
N SER A 383 -2.23 1.41 31.98
CA SER A 383 -1.60 2.62 32.50
C SER A 383 -2.37 3.18 33.70
N LYS A 384 -3.70 3.27 33.61
CA LYS A 384 -4.56 3.81 34.67
C LYS A 384 -4.60 2.92 35.92
N LEU A 385 -4.60 1.59 35.75
CA LEU A 385 -4.51 0.63 36.87
C LEU A 385 -3.22 0.77 37.67
N LEU A 386 -2.09 1.04 37.00
CA LEU A 386 -0.81 1.31 37.65
C LEU A 386 -0.81 2.67 38.34
N GLU A 387 -1.33 3.71 37.67
CA GLU A 387 -1.40 5.08 38.19
C GLU A 387 -2.23 5.17 39.47
N ARG A 388 -3.37 4.47 39.54
CA ARG A 388 -4.22 4.41 40.74
C ARG A 388 -3.73 3.45 41.82
N GLY A 389 -2.64 2.71 41.57
CA GLY A 389 -2.05 1.80 42.56
C GLY A 389 -2.82 0.49 42.79
N TYR A 390 -3.84 0.18 41.98
CA TYR A 390 -4.53 -1.12 42.04
C TYR A 390 -3.60 -2.30 41.74
N VAL A 391 -2.55 -2.04 40.95
CA VAL A 391 -1.59 -3.05 40.53
C VAL A 391 -0.18 -2.47 40.51
N SER A 392 0.82 -3.29 40.83
CA SER A 392 2.25 -2.91 40.80
C SER A 392 2.98 -3.27 39.50
N THR A 393 2.48 -4.23 38.72
CA THR A 393 3.13 -4.71 37.49
C THR A 393 2.16 -4.86 36.32
N ILE A 394 2.65 -4.61 35.09
CA ILE A 394 1.86 -4.76 33.85
C ILE A 394 1.28 -6.18 33.71
N LYS A 395 2.02 -7.22 34.14
CA LYS A 395 1.53 -8.61 34.09
C LYS A 395 0.31 -8.84 34.96
N SER A 396 0.30 -8.28 36.17
CA SER A 396 -0.85 -8.37 37.05
C SER A 396 -2.03 -7.53 36.52
N ALA A 397 -1.76 -6.39 35.88
CA ALA A 397 -2.80 -5.57 35.25
C ALA A 397 -3.44 -6.31 34.08
N LYS A 398 -2.62 -6.97 33.25
CA LYS A 398 -3.09 -7.87 32.19
C LYS A 398 -4.00 -8.97 32.74
N LYS A 399 -3.58 -9.66 33.80
CA LYS A 399 -4.38 -10.70 34.44
C LYS A 399 -5.70 -10.17 35.00
N MET A 400 -5.70 -8.98 35.60
CA MET A 400 -6.90 -8.33 36.14
C MET A 400 -7.92 -7.99 35.04
N VAL A 401 -7.46 -7.46 33.91
CA VAL A 401 -8.31 -7.16 32.75
C VAL A 401 -8.80 -8.44 32.06
N GLU A 402 -7.97 -9.48 31.94
CA GLU A 402 -8.40 -10.79 31.40
C GLU A 402 -9.46 -11.47 32.28
N GLN A 403 -9.47 -11.18 33.58
CA GLN A 403 -10.49 -11.65 34.52
C GLN A 403 -11.77 -10.79 34.54
N GLU A 404 -11.85 -9.73 33.71
CA GLU A 404 -13.00 -8.82 33.62
C GLU A 404 -13.47 -8.27 34.99
N LYS A 405 -12.52 -7.94 35.90
CA LYS A 405 -12.87 -7.42 37.24
C LYS A 405 -13.60 -6.07 37.20
N ALA A 406 -14.40 -5.78 38.23
CA ALA A 406 -15.20 -4.54 38.34
C ALA A 406 -14.35 -3.27 38.17
N GLU A 407 -13.18 -3.21 38.79
CA GLU A 407 -12.30 -2.04 38.74
C GLU A 407 -11.81 -1.72 37.32
N ALA A 408 -11.74 -2.72 36.44
CA ALA A 408 -11.37 -2.52 35.05
C ALA A 408 -12.51 -1.89 34.23
N TRP A 409 -13.77 -2.15 34.59
CA TRP A 409 -14.95 -1.55 33.94
C TRP A 409 -15.11 -0.09 34.32
N ASP A 410 -14.92 0.24 35.59
CA ASP A 410 -14.99 1.62 36.08
C ASP A 410 -13.91 2.50 35.42
N LEU A 411 -12.69 1.96 35.29
CA LEU A 411 -11.60 2.64 34.58
C LEU A 411 -11.82 2.74 33.08
N LEU A 412 -12.50 1.76 32.47
CA LEU A 412 -12.81 1.81 31.05
C LEU A 412 -13.74 2.98 30.74
N GLU A 413 -14.75 3.22 31.57
CA GLU A 413 -15.69 4.32 31.42
C GLU A 413 -14.99 5.69 31.54
N GLU A 414 -14.07 5.83 32.50
CA GLU A 414 -13.23 7.02 32.63
C GLU A 414 -12.33 7.25 31.39
N VAL A 415 -11.67 6.20 30.90
CA VAL A 415 -10.74 6.30 29.75
C VAL A 415 -11.47 6.65 28.45
N ILE A 416 -12.71 6.20 28.28
CA ILE A 416 -13.51 6.43 27.09
C ILE A 416 -14.11 7.84 27.08
N THR A 417 -14.31 8.43 28.26
CA THR A 417 -14.85 9.78 28.39
C THR A 417 -13.95 10.76 27.63
N GLU A 418 -14.56 11.53 26.71
CA GLU A 418 -13.86 12.47 25.81
C GLU A 418 -12.84 11.85 24.84
N HIS A 419 -12.81 10.52 24.67
CA HIS A 419 -11.94 9.85 23.70
C HIS A 419 -12.71 9.46 22.42
N PRO A 420 -12.60 10.23 21.31
CA PRO A 420 -13.39 9.96 20.12
C PRO A 420 -12.89 8.69 19.40
N VAL A 421 -13.82 7.95 18.79
CA VAL A 421 -13.53 6.81 17.91
C VAL A 421 -14.00 7.10 16.50
N MET A 422 -13.29 6.56 15.51
CA MET A 422 -13.68 6.69 14.11
C MET A 422 -14.46 5.46 13.66
N LEU A 423 -15.65 5.67 13.08
CA LEU A 423 -16.43 4.64 12.41
C LEU A 423 -16.24 4.73 10.91
N ASN A 424 -16.09 3.58 10.25
CA ASN A 424 -15.94 3.47 8.81
C ASN A 424 -16.79 2.33 8.26
N ARG A 425 -17.49 2.58 7.15
CA ARG A 425 -18.19 1.56 6.36
C ARG A 425 -17.49 1.32 5.02
N ALA A 426 -17.27 0.04 4.70
CA ALA A 426 -16.77 -0.36 3.39
C ALA A 426 -17.94 -0.65 2.45
N PRO A 427 -17.93 -0.19 1.19
CA PRO A 427 -16.90 0.64 0.55
C PRO A 427 -17.00 2.13 0.90
N THR A 428 -15.87 2.78 1.17
CA THR A 428 -15.80 4.23 1.43
C THR A 428 -15.77 4.99 0.11
N LEU A 429 -16.90 5.58 -0.29
CA LEU A 429 -17.02 6.31 -1.57
C LEU A 429 -16.61 7.79 -1.49
N HIS A 430 -16.80 8.40 -0.33
CA HIS A 430 -16.50 9.82 -0.08
C HIS A 430 -16.10 10.02 1.39
N ARG A 431 -15.60 11.22 1.73
CA ARG A 431 -15.05 11.52 3.07
C ARG A 431 -16.02 11.22 4.21
N LEU A 432 -17.34 11.41 4.02
CA LEU A 432 -18.35 11.17 5.05
C LEU A 432 -18.58 9.68 5.39
N GLY A 433 -17.97 8.77 4.65
CA GLY A 433 -17.94 7.35 5.01
C GLY A 433 -16.99 7.04 6.17
N ILE A 434 -16.27 8.05 6.68
CA ILE A 434 -15.50 8.01 7.91
C ILE A 434 -15.90 9.22 8.76
N GLN A 435 -16.38 8.98 9.98
CA GLN A 435 -16.72 10.04 10.93
C GLN A 435 -16.28 9.65 12.33
N ALA A 436 -16.01 10.65 13.17
CA ALA A 436 -15.69 10.48 14.58
C ALA A 436 -16.95 10.62 15.44
N PHE A 437 -17.00 9.81 16.49
CA PHE A 437 -18.08 9.78 17.49
C PHE A 437 -17.49 9.59 18.88
N GLU A 438 -18.20 10.05 19.90
CA GLU A 438 -17.92 9.71 21.29
C GLU A 438 -18.53 8.35 21.63
N PRO A 439 -17.77 7.40 22.18
CA PRO A 439 -18.29 6.09 22.51
C PRO A 439 -19.12 6.15 23.79
N VAL A 440 -20.31 5.58 23.74
CA VAL A 440 -21.13 5.26 24.91
C VAL A 440 -21.08 3.75 25.09
N LEU A 441 -20.72 3.29 26.28
CA LEU A 441 -20.64 1.86 26.56
C LEU A 441 -22.03 1.22 26.51
N THR A 442 -22.19 0.21 25.65
CA THR A 442 -23.44 -0.53 25.51
C THR A 442 -23.24 -2.01 25.82
N GLU A 443 -24.31 -2.62 26.32
CA GLU A 443 -24.38 -4.08 26.47
C GLU A 443 -24.60 -4.77 25.11
N GLY A 444 -24.08 -5.99 25.00
CA GLY A 444 -24.16 -6.80 23.78
C GLY A 444 -22.89 -6.76 22.94
N LYS A 445 -23.03 -7.01 21.63
CA LYS A 445 -21.90 -7.13 20.68
C LYS A 445 -22.02 -6.22 19.46
N ALA A 446 -23.16 -5.58 19.26
CA ALA A 446 -23.42 -4.74 18.09
C ALA A 446 -23.12 -3.26 18.38
N ILE A 447 -22.63 -2.55 17.38
CA ILE A 447 -22.40 -1.11 17.46
C ILE A 447 -23.74 -0.41 17.27
N ARG A 448 -24.10 0.52 18.15
CA ARG A 448 -25.30 1.33 17.97
C ARG A 448 -24.95 2.61 17.22
N LEU A 449 -25.70 2.91 16.16
CA LEU A 449 -25.49 4.08 15.33
C LEU A 449 -26.72 4.98 15.32
N HIS A 450 -26.49 6.28 15.30
CA HIS A 450 -27.54 7.28 15.18
C HIS A 450 -28.23 7.19 13.79
N PRO A 451 -29.57 7.16 13.69
CA PRO A 451 -30.28 7.00 12.42
C PRO A 451 -29.94 8.05 11.36
N LEU A 452 -29.77 9.32 11.76
CA LEU A 452 -29.48 10.43 10.82
C LEU A 452 -28.11 10.35 10.12
N VAL A 453 -27.15 9.58 10.64
CA VAL A 453 -25.84 9.42 9.97
C VAL A 453 -25.84 8.25 8.98
N CYS A 454 -26.86 7.41 8.97
CA CYS A 454 -26.95 6.26 8.07
C CYS A 454 -26.93 6.69 6.59
N THR A 455 -27.52 7.84 6.24
CA THR A 455 -27.47 8.41 4.89
C THR A 455 -26.04 8.74 4.46
N ALA A 456 -25.22 9.27 5.37
CA ALA A 456 -23.81 9.58 5.13
C ALA A 456 -22.98 8.31 4.94
N PHE A 457 -23.20 7.27 5.73
CA PHE A 457 -22.51 5.98 5.54
C PHE A 457 -23.08 5.14 4.40
N ASN A 458 -24.22 5.54 3.83
CA ASN A 458 -25.05 4.75 2.93
C ASN A 458 -25.39 3.37 3.54
N ALA A 459 -25.62 3.33 4.84
CA ALA A 459 -25.78 2.11 5.65
C ALA A 459 -27.24 1.85 5.98
N ASP A 460 -27.59 0.57 6.12
CA ASP A 460 -28.85 0.07 6.65
C ASP A 460 -28.60 -0.94 7.79
N PHE A 461 -29.67 -1.49 8.36
CA PHE A 461 -29.58 -2.34 9.56
C PHE A 461 -29.94 -3.81 9.27
N ASP A 462 -29.63 -4.30 8.05
CA ASP A 462 -29.97 -5.66 7.59
C ASP A 462 -28.83 -6.69 7.78
N GLY A 463 -27.71 -6.27 8.38
CA GLY A 463 -26.51 -7.09 8.56
C GLY A 463 -25.20 -6.36 8.24
N ASP A 464 -25.30 -5.10 7.80
CA ASP A 464 -24.16 -4.20 7.59
C ASP A 464 -23.20 -4.16 8.79
N GLN A 465 -21.91 -4.01 8.47
CA GLN A 465 -20.83 -3.99 9.45
C GLN A 465 -20.00 -2.72 9.32
N MET A 466 -19.60 -2.16 10.46
CA MET A 466 -18.69 -1.02 10.52
C MET A 466 -17.41 -1.39 11.23
N ALA A 467 -16.30 -0.80 10.75
CA ALA A 467 -15.02 -0.84 11.41
C ALA A 467 -14.88 0.35 12.36
N VAL A 468 -14.31 0.09 13.54
CA VAL A 468 -13.98 1.08 14.56
C VAL A 468 -12.47 1.24 14.59
N HIS A 469 -11.97 2.47 14.65
CA HIS A 469 -10.56 2.79 14.81
C HIS A 469 -10.36 3.78 15.96
N VAL A 470 -9.33 3.56 16.78
CA VAL A 470 -9.03 4.42 17.94
C VAL A 470 -7.86 5.36 17.62
N PRO A 471 -8.04 6.70 17.63
CA PRO A 471 -6.95 7.65 17.51
C PRO A 471 -6.07 7.64 18.77
N LEU A 472 -4.77 7.38 18.60
CA LEU A 472 -3.86 7.19 19.74
C LEU A 472 -3.14 8.48 20.16
N SER A 473 -2.62 9.26 19.22
CA SER A 473 -1.91 10.51 19.54
C SER A 473 -2.91 11.61 19.93
N VAL A 474 -2.46 12.55 20.76
CA VAL A 474 -3.27 13.71 21.16
C VAL A 474 -3.68 14.52 19.92
N ASP A 475 -2.75 14.76 18.99
CA ASP A 475 -3.05 15.47 17.74
C ASP A 475 -4.14 14.78 16.92
N ALA A 476 -4.11 13.44 16.82
CA ALA A 476 -5.13 12.69 16.09
C ALA A 476 -6.50 12.69 16.80
N GLN A 477 -6.51 12.70 18.13
CA GLN A 477 -7.74 12.83 18.91
C GLN A 477 -8.36 14.22 18.73
N VAL A 478 -7.54 15.28 18.76
CA VAL A 478 -7.98 16.66 18.50
C VAL A 478 -8.46 16.80 17.06
N GLU A 479 -7.72 16.28 16.08
CA GLU A 479 -8.13 16.27 14.67
C GLU A 479 -9.48 15.56 14.47
N ALA A 480 -9.65 14.40 15.10
CA ALA A 480 -10.91 13.66 15.06
C ALA A 480 -12.07 14.48 15.63
N ARG A 481 -11.84 15.16 16.76
CA ARG A 481 -12.86 15.99 17.42
C ARG A 481 -13.19 17.27 16.66
N VAL A 482 -12.19 17.95 16.11
CA VAL A 482 -12.36 19.26 15.45
C VAL A 482 -12.81 19.12 14.00
N LEU A 483 -12.34 18.11 13.26
CA LEU A 483 -12.61 17.98 11.82
C LEU A 483 -13.57 16.83 11.49
N MET A 484 -13.43 15.69 12.16
CA MET A 484 -14.12 14.46 11.77
C MET A 484 -15.41 14.18 12.56
N MET A 485 -15.69 14.92 13.62
CA MET A 485 -16.89 14.73 14.43
C MET A 485 -18.15 14.81 13.56
N SER A 486 -19.11 13.92 13.80
CA SER A 486 -20.36 13.86 13.00
C SER A 486 -21.13 15.18 12.98
N THR A 487 -21.08 15.96 14.07
CA THR A 487 -21.71 17.29 14.20
C THR A 487 -21.15 18.34 13.25
N ASN A 488 -19.91 18.19 12.79
CA ASN A 488 -19.28 19.15 11.87
C ASN A 488 -19.63 18.82 10.41
N ASN A 489 -20.10 17.59 10.17
CA ASN A 489 -20.32 17.02 8.84
C ASN A 489 -21.82 17.03 8.47
N ILE A 490 -22.45 18.20 8.57
CA ILE A 490 -23.90 18.40 8.33
C ILE A 490 -24.21 18.49 6.83
N LEU A 491 -23.36 19.20 6.07
CA LEU A 491 -23.55 19.47 4.65
C LEU A 491 -22.74 18.53 3.77
N SER A 492 -23.31 18.24 2.60
CA SER A 492 -22.63 17.53 1.52
C SER A 492 -21.50 18.37 0.92
N PRO A 493 -20.28 17.84 0.82
CA PRO A 493 -19.17 18.53 0.16
C PRO A 493 -19.41 18.77 -1.33
N ALA A 494 -20.29 17.98 -1.96
CA ALA A 494 -20.49 18.01 -3.41
C ALA A 494 -21.47 19.10 -3.87
N ASN A 495 -22.50 19.40 -3.07
CA ASN A 495 -23.60 20.29 -3.47
C ASN A 495 -24.05 21.27 -2.39
N GLY A 496 -23.43 21.26 -1.20
CA GLY A 496 -23.76 22.17 -0.10
C GLY A 496 -25.09 21.88 0.58
N LYS A 497 -25.82 20.82 0.20
CA LYS A 497 -27.12 20.47 0.81
C LYS A 497 -26.94 19.68 2.10
N PRO A 498 -27.85 19.82 3.09
CA PRO A 498 -27.83 18.99 4.30
C PRO A 498 -27.96 17.50 4.00
N ILE A 499 -27.12 16.68 4.66
CA ILE A 499 -27.15 15.21 4.55
C ILE A 499 -27.91 14.56 5.71
N ILE A 500 -27.87 15.21 6.88
CA ILE A 500 -28.53 14.73 8.12
C ILE A 500 -30.05 14.96 8.12
N VAL A 501 -30.68 14.96 6.95
CA VAL A 501 -32.13 15.13 6.82
C VAL A 501 -32.83 13.85 7.28
N PRO A 502 -33.90 13.94 8.09
CA PRO A 502 -34.67 12.79 8.48
C PRO A 502 -35.17 11.96 7.28
N THR A 503 -35.22 10.64 7.47
CA THR A 503 -35.65 9.68 6.45
C THR A 503 -36.77 8.80 6.96
N GLN A 504 -37.56 8.24 6.03
CA GLN A 504 -38.57 7.21 6.30
C GLN A 504 -39.53 7.60 7.44
N ASP A 505 -39.50 6.88 8.56
CA ASP A 505 -40.50 6.94 9.63
C ASP A 505 -40.57 8.30 10.31
N ILE A 506 -39.43 8.98 10.48
CA ILE A 506 -39.38 10.32 11.08
C ILE A 506 -40.14 11.31 10.19
N VAL A 507 -39.98 11.20 8.87
CA VAL A 507 -40.70 12.04 7.91
C VAL A 507 -42.19 11.71 7.94
N LEU A 508 -42.56 10.43 8.02
CA LEU A 508 -43.95 10.00 8.10
C LEU A 508 -44.65 10.53 9.36
N GLY A 509 -43.97 10.49 10.51
CA GLY A 509 -44.47 11.03 11.78
C GLY A 509 -44.72 12.54 11.70
N LEU A 510 -43.75 13.30 11.19
CA LEU A 510 -43.88 14.76 11.02
C LEU A 510 -44.96 15.13 9.99
N TYR A 511 -45.04 14.39 8.89
CA TYR A 511 -46.08 14.56 7.88
C TYR A 511 -47.46 14.31 8.49
N TRP A 512 -47.62 13.22 9.25
CA TRP A 512 -48.88 12.89 9.91
C TRP A 512 -49.28 13.93 10.95
N LEU A 513 -48.31 14.43 11.74
CA LEU A 513 -48.52 15.46 12.75
C LEU A 513 -48.98 16.79 12.15
N THR A 514 -48.41 17.19 11.01
CA THR A 514 -48.65 18.52 10.41
C THR A 514 -49.77 18.57 9.37
N ARG A 515 -50.34 17.40 9.03
CA ARG A 515 -51.47 17.27 8.12
C ARG A 515 -52.77 17.75 8.79
N GLU A 516 -53.59 18.45 8.01
CA GLU A 516 -54.90 18.91 8.44
C GLU A 516 -55.99 17.86 8.19
N ARG A 517 -56.92 17.72 9.14
CA ARG A 517 -58.12 16.89 9.01
C ARG A 517 -59.36 17.75 9.25
N PRO A 518 -60.09 18.13 8.20
CA PRO A 518 -61.35 18.85 8.33
C PRO A 518 -62.35 18.10 9.22
N PHE A 519 -63.16 18.85 9.96
CA PHE A 519 -64.23 18.31 10.83
C PHE A 519 -63.76 17.34 11.91
N SER A 520 -62.50 17.45 12.36
CA SER A 520 -62.01 16.71 13.51
C SER A 520 -62.37 17.41 14.83
N GLU A 521 -62.30 16.67 15.93
CA GLU A 521 -62.66 17.18 17.26
C GLU A 521 -61.82 18.43 17.61
N GLY A 522 -62.49 19.52 17.96
CA GLY A 522 -61.83 20.81 18.23
C GLY A 522 -61.61 21.71 17.01
N SER A 523 -62.11 21.35 15.82
CA SER A 523 -62.02 22.20 14.62
C SER A 523 -62.67 23.57 14.84
N GLY A 524 -61.97 24.64 14.46
CA GLY A 524 -62.47 26.02 14.52
C GLY A 524 -62.40 26.67 15.90
N LYS A 525 -61.82 26.00 16.90
CA LYS A 525 -61.54 26.61 18.21
C LYS A 525 -60.48 27.71 18.07
N ILE A 526 -60.60 28.73 18.91
CA ILE A 526 -59.68 29.86 18.98
C ILE A 526 -58.96 29.78 20.32
N PHE A 527 -57.64 29.85 20.30
CA PHE A 527 -56.77 29.80 21.47
C PHE A 527 -55.98 31.10 21.60
N ALA A 528 -55.78 31.55 22.84
CA ALA A 528 -55.06 32.78 23.15
C ALA A 528 -53.53 32.56 23.20
N THR A 529 -53.07 31.37 23.57
CA THR A 529 -51.65 31.03 23.70
C THR A 529 -51.34 29.62 23.22
N GLU A 530 -50.07 29.35 22.94
CA GLU A 530 -49.57 28.03 22.56
C GLU A 530 -49.74 27.01 23.69
N ASP A 531 -49.53 27.44 24.94
CA ASP A 531 -49.72 26.61 26.12
C ASP A 531 -51.18 26.13 26.27
N GLU A 532 -52.16 26.98 25.92
CA GLU A 532 -53.58 26.62 25.95
C GLU A 532 -53.90 25.51 24.94
N VAL A 533 -53.25 25.53 23.77
CA VAL A 533 -53.37 24.47 22.76
C VAL A 533 -52.79 23.16 23.31
N ARG A 534 -51.65 23.23 24.01
CA ARG A 534 -51.02 22.05 24.61
C ARG A 534 -51.88 21.44 25.72
N ILE A 535 -52.41 22.28 26.62
CA ILE A 535 -53.34 21.85 27.67
C ILE A 535 -54.59 21.18 27.06
N ALA A 536 -55.16 21.77 26.01
CA ALA A 536 -56.33 21.22 25.34
C ALA A 536 -56.04 19.88 24.66
N TYR A 537 -54.84 19.71 24.09
CA TYR A 537 -54.40 18.45 23.50
C TYR A 537 -54.17 17.37 24.56
N ASP A 538 -53.45 17.70 25.64
CA ASP A 538 -53.17 16.77 26.75
C ASP A 538 -54.45 16.35 27.49
N ALA A 539 -55.45 17.23 27.56
CA ALA A 539 -56.79 16.93 28.07
C ALA A 539 -57.67 16.10 27.12
N GLY A 540 -57.20 15.82 25.90
CA GLY A 540 -57.97 15.10 24.88
C GLY A 540 -59.15 15.87 24.27
N ALA A 541 -59.21 17.20 24.47
CA ALA A 541 -60.33 18.04 24.03
C ALA A 541 -60.21 18.54 22.58
N VAL A 542 -59.08 18.29 21.94
CA VAL A 542 -58.80 18.59 20.52
C VAL A 542 -57.98 17.47 19.88
N HIS A 543 -58.26 17.18 18.61
CA HIS A 543 -57.50 16.23 17.82
C HIS A 543 -56.22 16.88 17.27
N MET A 544 -55.10 16.13 17.18
CA MET A 544 -53.80 16.66 16.74
C MET A 544 -53.82 17.29 15.33
N GLN A 545 -54.72 16.84 14.46
CA GLN A 545 -54.88 17.34 13.07
C GLN A 545 -56.00 18.38 12.93
N ALA A 546 -56.58 18.85 14.05
CA ALA A 546 -57.68 19.80 14.02
C ALA A 546 -57.21 21.19 13.56
N PRO A 547 -57.91 21.81 12.59
CA PRO A 547 -57.66 23.20 12.22
C PRO A 547 -58.14 24.13 13.34
N ILE A 548 -57.26 25.01 13.80
CA ILE A 548 -57.47 25.93 14.93
C ILE A 548 -56.95 27.33 14.56
N LYS A 549 -57.40 28.35 15.30
CA LYS A 549 -56.83 29.70 15.25
C LYS A 549 -56.07 29.97 16.54
N VAL A 550 -54.82 30.40 16.46
CA VAL A 550 -53.98 30.69 17.63
C VAL A 550 -53.36 32.07 17.46
N MET A 551 -53.28 32.84 18.55
CA MET A 551 -52.54 34.10 18.56
C MET A 551 -51.04 33.81 18.71
N ILE A 552 -50.25 34.18 17.69
CA ILE A 552 -48.79 34.02 17.65
C ILE A 552 -48.19 35.38 17.31
N ASP A 553 -47.26 35.87 18.13
CA ASP A 553 -46.55 37.16 17.93
C ASP A 553 -47.49 38.36 17.67
N GLY A 554 -48.68 38.34 18.28
CA GLY A 554 -49.70 39.39 18.15
C GLY A 554 -50.63 39.26 16.93
N GLU A 555 -50.45 38.23 16.09
CA GLU A 555 -51.31 37.95 14.93
C GLU A 555 -52.14 36.67 15.14
N LEU A 556 -53.40 36.68 14.70
CA LEU A 556 -54.26 35.50 14.72
C LEU A 556 -53.98 34.64 13.49
N VAL A 557 -53.34 33.49 13.68
CA VAL A 557 -52.86 32.61 12.59
C VAL A 557 -53.70 31.33 12.50
N ASP A 558 -54.09 30.97 11.28
CA ASP A 558 -54.74 29.68 10.98
C ASP A 558 -53.68 28.57 10.96
N THR A 559 -53.86 27.54 11.80
CA THR A 559 -52.90 26.44 11.93
C THR A 559 -53.56 25.13 12.40
N THR A 560 -52.75 24.11 12.71
CA THR A 560 -53.22 22.86 13.31
C THR A 560 -52.54 22.63 14.65
N VAL A 561 -53.21 21.90 15.56
CA VAL A 561 -52.66 21.53 16.88
C VAL A 561 -51.26 20.91 16.74
N GLY A 562 -51.07 19.99 15.80
CA GLY A 562 -49.78 19.33 15.57
C GLY A 562 -48.65 20.24 15.06
N ARG A 563 -48.97 21.33 14.35
CA ARG A 563 -47.96 22.33 13.94
C ARG A 563 -47.51 23.19 15.12
N ILE A 564 -48.38 23.43 16.10
CA ILE A 564 -48.02 24.07 17.37
C ILE A 564 -47.13 23.16 18.21
N ILE A 565 -47.45 21.87 18.30
CA ILE A 565 -46.57 20.89 18.98
C ILE A 565 -45.19 20.87 18.32
N PHE A 566 -45.12 20.98 16.98
CA PHE A 566 -43.84 21.05 16.28
C PHE A 566 -43.09 22.37 16.55
N LYS A 567 -43.80 23.49 16.78
CA LYS A 567 -43.18 24.79 17.13
C LYS A 567 -42.33 24.70 18.39
N GLU A 568 -42.73 23.91 19.39
CA GLU A 568 -41.97 23.73 20.64
C GLU A 568 -40.52 23.25 20.44
N ILE A 569 -40.24 22.58 19.31
CA ILE A 569 -38.92 22.02 19.00
C ILE A 569 -38.10 22.97 18.10
N VAL A 570 -38.78 23.87 17.39
CA VAL A 570 -38.15 24.77 16.42
C VAL A 570 -37.58 25.99 17.17
N PRO A 571 -36.32 26.38 16.93
CA PRO A 571 -35.76 27.59 17.52
C PRO A 571 -36.59 28.85 17.21
N ASP A 572 -36.71 29.75 18.20
CA ASP A 572 -37.54 30.96 18.13
C ASP A 572 -37.14 31.90 16.98
N GLU A 573 -35.90 31.81 16.48
CA GLU A 573 -35.42 32.64 15.37
C GLU A 573 -36.08 32.32 14.02
N ILE A 574 -36.80 31.20 13.91
CA ILE A 574 -37.40 30.75 12.66
C ILE A 574 -38.88 31.11 12.63
N ALA A 575 -39.24 31.97 11.67
CA ALA A 575 -40.63 32.40 11.51
C ALA A 575 -41.60 31.22 11.32
N PHE A 576 -42.69 31.21 12.11
CA PHE A 576 -43.73 30.17 12.10
C PHE A 576 -44.31 29.91 10.69
N SER A 577 -44.42 30.94 9.87
CA SER A 577 -44.89 30.86 8.48
C SER A 577 -44.11 29.88 7.60
N ARG A 578 -42.84 29.58 7.93
CA ARG A 578 -41.99 28.68 7.15
C ARG A 578 -42.37 27.22 7.31
N TYR A 579 -42.92 26.83 8.45
CA TYR A 579 -43.31 25.45 8.77
C TYR A 579 -44.80 25.29 9.09
N ASN A 580 -45.60 26.36 9.02
CA ASN A 580 -47.07 26.29 9.05
C ASN A 580 -47.66 25.74 7.73
N LYS A 581 -47.26 24.52 7.36
CA LYS A 581 -47.72 23.76 6.19
C LYS A 581 -47.45 22.28 6.43
N THR A 582 -48.01 21.42 5.59
CA THR A 582 -47.71 19.99 5.66
C THR A 582 -46.23 19.74 5.38
N LEU A 583 -45.57 19.03 6.29
CA LEU A 583 -44.12 18.78 6.26
C LEU A 583 -43.79 17.48 5.55
N ASP A 584 -43.69 17.55 4.22
CA ASP A 584 -43.12 16.50 3.37
C ASP A 584 -41.59 16.46 3.45
N LYS A 585 -40.98 15.40 2.90
CA LYS A 585 -39.51 15.26 2.83
C LYS A 585 -38.80 16.47 2.21
N LYS A 586 -39.36 17.04 1.14
CA LYS A 586 -38.78 18.21 0.45
C LYS A 586 -38.87 19.47 1.29
N THR A 587 -40.01 19.72 1.93
CA THR A 587 -40.22 20.89 2.80
C THR A 587 -39.36 20.81 4.04
N LEU A 588 -39.17 19.62 4.63
CA LEU A 588 -38.22 19.40 5.72
C LEU A 588 -36.78 19.68 5.29
N SER A 589 -36.33 19.14 4.15
CA SER A 589 -34.96 19.39 3.66
C SER A 589 -34.68 20.89 3.47
N ASN A 590 -35.64 21.63 2.91
CA ASN A 590 -35.51 23.08 2.72
C ASN A 590 -35.57 23.83 4.06
N LEU A 591 -36.36 23.35 5.02
CA LEU A 591 -36.41 23.91 6.36
C LEU A 591 -35.05 23.73 7.06
N PHE A 592 -34.48 22.53 7.07
CA PHE A 592 -33.14 22.29 7.65
C PHE A 592 -32.05 23.14 7.01
N GLU A 593 -32.08 23.30 5.68
CA GLU A 593 -31.15 24.18 4.97
C GLU A 593 -31.28 25.64 5.44
N TYR A 594 -32.51 26.14 5.57
CA TYR A 594 -32.78 27.48 6.07
C TYR A 594 -32.34 27.66 7.53
N ILE A 595 -32.66 26.69 8.40
CA ILE A 595 -32.26 26.70 9.81
C ILE A 595 -30.74 26.77 9.92
N TYR A 596 -30.04 25.93 9.16
CA TYR A 596 -28.59 25.94 9.15
C TYR A 596 -28.03 27.31 8.77
N LEU A 597 -28.54 27.94 7.71
CA LEU A 597 -28.09 29.26 7.27
C LEU A 597 -28.36 30.36 8.30
N VAL A 598 -29.58 30.41 8.87
CA VAL A 598 -29.97 31.46 9.82
C VAL A 598 -29.24 31.33 11.16
N VAL A 599 -29.08 30.10 11.65
CA VAL A 599 -28.42 29.84 12.94
C VAL A 599 -26.90 29.91 12.81
N ALA A 600 -26.33 29.50 11.67
CA ALA A 600 -24.89 29.61 11.42
C ALA A 600 -24.41 31.06 11.25
N ASP A 601 -25.24 31.97 10.72
CA ASP A 601 -24.90 33.40 10.60
C ASP A 601 -24.81 34.14 11.95
N LYS A 602 -25.26 33.50 13.04
CA LYS A 602 -25.34 34.09 14.39
C LYS A 602 -24.35 33.50 15.40
N LYS A 603 -23.48 32.57 14.99
CA LYS A 603 -22.33 32.07 15.78
C LYS A 603 -21.04 32.51 15.10
#